data_AF-A0A2V9SGM4-F1
#
_entry.id   AF-A0A2V9SGM4-F1
#
_cell.length_a   1.000
_cell.length_b   1.000
_cell.length_c   1.000
_cell.angle_alpha   90.00
_cell.angle_beta   90.00
_cell.angle_gamma   90.00
#
_symmetry.space_group_name_H-M   'P 1'
#
loop_
_entity.id
_entity.type
_entity.pdbx_description
1 polymer ?
#
loop_
_entity_poly.entity_id
_entity_poly.type
_entity_poly.pdbx_seq_one_letter_code
_entity_poly.pdbx_strand_id
1 'polypeptide(L)'
;MNAADSKSPDSANWRDLYRAAILELDPMKMFERIAEAEKALRQRAKELFQTPGDNIEEEQALDDSMYALHALQSAGKRNAEMGERNPQAARHHRTGTW
;
A
#
# COMPACT_ATOMS: atom_id res chain seq x y z
N MET A 1 8.13 -27.01 -24.67
CA MET A 1 7.50 -25.69 -24.55
C MET A 1 7.06 -25.54 -23.10
N ASN A 2 7.75 -24.72 -22.29
CA ASN A 2 7.42 -24.52 -20.88
C ASN A 2 7.05 -23.04 -20.70
N ALA A 3 5.76 -22.75 -20.59
CA ALA A 3 5.21 -21.40 -20.48
C ALA A 3 5.02 -20.96 -19.01
N ALA A 4 5.81 -21.51 -18.08
CA ALA A 4 5.58 -21.32 -16.63
C ALA A 4 6.35 -20.14 -16.01
N ASP A 5 7.38 -19.60 -16.66
CA ASP A 5 8.42 -18.82 -15.96
C ASP A 5 8.59 -17.37 -16.42
N SER A 6 7.50 -16.63 -16.59
CA SER A 6 7.58 -15.19 -16.91
C SER A 6 6.95 -14.28 -15.86
N LYS A 7 6.74 -14.76 -14.62
CA LYS A 7 6.37 -13.87 -13.52
C LYS A 7 7.61 -13.09 -13.09
N SER A 8 7.50 -11.76 -13.10
CA SER A 8 8.55 -10.94 -12.48
C SER A 8 8.67 -11.28 -10.98
N PRO A 9 9.87 -11.22 -10.38
CA PRO A 9 10.02 -11.51 -8.95
C PRO A 9 9.13 -10.63 -8.07
N ASP A 10 8.94 -9.36 -8.48
CA ASP A 10 8.06 -8.39 -7.83
C ASP A 10 6.56 -8.73 -7.99
N SER A 11 6.15 -9.39 -9.07
CA SER A 11 4.77 -9.84 -9.21
C SER A 11 4.53 -11.16 -8.49
N ALA A 12 5.56 -11.99 -8.28
CA ALA A 12 5.42 -13.23 -7.51
C ALA A 12 5.24 -12.98 -6.01
N ASN A 13 5.85 -11.91 -5.48
CA ASN A 13 5.85 -11.56 -4.06
C ASN A 13 4.76 -10.52 -3.67
N TRP A 14 3.77 -10.27 -4.53
CA TRP A 14 2.76 -9.23 -4.32
C TRP A 14 2.04 -9.34 -2.96
N ARG A 15 1.83 -10.56 -2.45
CA ARG A 15 1.20 -10.82 -1.15
C ARG A 15 2.05 -10.35 0.02
N ASP A 16 3.37 -10.51 -0.07
CA ASP A 16 4.30 -10.09 0.98
C ASP A 16 4.41 -8.56 0.99
N LEU A 17 4.49 -7.93 -0.18
CA LEU A 17 4.47 -6.47 -0.31
C LEU A 17 3.17 -5.86 0.20
N TYR A 18 2.03 -6.47 -0.15
CA TYR A 18 0.73 -6.09 0.40
C TYR A 18 0.72 -6.19 1.95
N ARG A 19 1.17 -7.32 2.50
CA ARG A 19 1.23 -7.52 3.95
C ARG A 19 2.16 -6.51 4.62
N ALA A 20 3.30 -6.20 4.01
CA ALA A 20 4.23 -5.20 4.50
C ALA A 20 3.62 -3.80 4.52
N ALA A 21 2.77 -3.46 3.54
CA ALA A 21 2.05 -2.18 3.52
C ALA A 21 0.99 -2.08 4.63
N ILE A 22 0.21 -3.15 4.87
CA ILE A 22 -0.82 -3.16 5.93
C ILE A 22 -0.21 -3.13 7.34
N LEU A 23 0.97 -3.72 7.52
CA LEU A 23 1.65 -3.80 8.82
C LEU A 23 2.61 -2.64 9.10
N GLU A 24 2.79 -1.71 8.16
CA GLU A 24 3.66 -0.55 8.36
C GLU A 24 3.00 0.46 9.31
N LEU A 25 3.73 0.85 10.36
CA LEU A 25 3.25 1.74 11.41
C LEU A 25 3.79 3.16 11.25
N ASP A 26 4.90 3.32 10.53
CA ASP A 26 5.48 4.62 10.22
C ASP A 26 4.71 5.25 9.04
N PRO A 27 3.98 6.36 9.26
CA PRO A 27 3.19 6.98 8.20
C PRO A 27 4.02 7.43 6.99
N MET A 28 5.30 7.78 7.19
CA MET A 28 6.17 8.18 6.09
C MET A 28 6.52 6.98 5.20
N LYS A 29 6.82 5.83 5.80
CA LYS A 29 7.14 4.58 5.07
C LYS A 29 5.91 3.88 4.54
N MET A 30 4.77 4.06 5.19
CA MET A 30 3.49 3.45 4.78
C MET A 30 3.14 3.83 3.34
N PHE A 31 3.32 5.10 2.95
CA PHE A 31 3.05 5.53 1.58
C PHE A 31 4.00 4.88 0.55
N GLU A 32 5.27 4.70 0.90
CA GLU A 32 6.25 4.00 0.05
C GLU A 32 5.85 2.53 -0.12
N ARG A 33 5.51 1.84 0.97
CA ARG A 33 5.09 0.43 0.93
C ARG A 33 3.79 0.21 0.19
N ILE A 34 2.84 1.14 0.29
CA ILE A 34 1.62 1.13 -0.52
C ILE A 34 1.98 1.21 -2.01
N ALA A 35 2.88 2.12 -2.41
CA ALA A 35 3.26 2.27 -3.81
C ALA A 35 3.96 1.01 -4.37
N GLU A 36 4.82 0.37 -3.59
CA GLU A 36 5.47 -0.89 -3.95
C GLU A 36 4.44 -2.03 -4.13
N ALA A 37 3.53 -2.19 -3.17
CA ALA A 37 2.48 -3.20 -3.22
C ALA A 37 1.54 -2.99 -4.42
N GLU A 38 1.10 -1.77 -4.66
CA GLU A 38 0.25 -1.45 -5.81
C GLU A 38 0.93 -1.75 -7.15
N LYS A 39 2.24 -1.45 -7.27
CA LYS A 39 3.01 -1.76 -8.47
C LYS A 39 3.05 -3.26 -8.73
N ALA A 40 3.32 -4.07 -7.70
CA ALA A 40 3.33 -5.52 -7.78
C ALA A 40 1.95 -6.09 -8.14
N LEU A 41 0.88 -5.61 -7.51
CA LEU A 41 -0.50 -6.01 -7.79
C LEU A 41 -0.90 -5.72 -9.24
N ARG A 42 -0.62 -4.51 -9.76
CA ARG A 42 -0.90 -4.15 -11.16
C ARG A 42 -0.12 -5.02 -12.14
N GLN A 43 1.14 -5.32 -11.83
CA GLN A 43 1.95 -6.20 -12.67
C GLN A 43 1.39 -7.63 -12.68
N ARG A 44 0.96 -8.16 -11.53
CA ARG A 44 0.33 -9.48 -11.44
C ARG A 44 -0.99 -9.55 -12.19
N ALA A 45 -1.86 -8.53 -12.05
CA ALA A 45 -3.12 -8.45 -12.77
C ALA A 45 -2.91 -8.46 -14.29
N LYS A 46 -1.89 -7.73 -14.78
CA LYS A 46 -1.52 -7.74 -16.20
C LYS A 46 -1.08 -9.12 -16.68
N GLU A 47 -0.28 -9.83 -15.89
CA GLU A 47 0.15 -11.20 -16.22
C GLU A 47 -1.03 -12.18 -16.29
N LEU A 48 -1.98 -12.08 -15.36
CA LEU A 48 -3.19 -12.90 -15.35
C LEU A 48 -4.07 -12.62 -16.57
N PHE A 49 -4.23 -11.34 -16.94
CA PHE A 49 -4.98 -10.97 -18.14
C PHE A 49 -4.34 -11.52 -19.43
N GLN A 50 -3.01 -11.59 -19.48
CA GLN A 50 -2.27 -12.12 -20.64
C GLN A 50 -2.30 -13.63 -20.74
N THR A 51 -2.48 -14.34 -19.62
CA THR A 51 -2.59 -15.80 -19.58
C THR A 51 -3.88 -16.19 -18.85
N PRO A 52 -5.04 -16.13 -19.55
CA PRO A 52 -6.31 -16.52 -18.98
C PRO A 52 -6.23 -17.99 -18.55
N GLY A 53 -6.56 -18.24 -17.30
CA GLY A 53 -6.59 -19.56 -16.68
C GLY A 53 -7.58 -19.55 -15.53
N ASP A 54 -7.68 -20.66 -14.80
CA ASP A 54 -8.56 -20.75 -13.63
C ASP A 54 -7.94 -20.03 -12.42
N ASN A 55 -7.88 -18.69 -12.49
CA ASN A 55 -7.26 -17.82 -11.50
C ASN A 55 -8.28 -16.93 -10.77
N ILE A 56 -9.56 -17.30 -10.77
CA ILE A 56 -10.66 -16.48 -10.22
C ILE A 56 -10.38 -16.05 -8.76
N GLU A 57 -9.87 -16.97 -7.93
CA GLU A 57 -9.50 -16.66 -6.55
C GLU A 57 -8.35 -15.64 -6.46
N GLU A 58 -7.35 -15.74 -7.35
CA GLU A 58 -6.24 -14.80 -7.35
C GLU A 58 -6.69 -13.43 -7.85
N GLU A 59 -7.54 -13.36 -8.88
CA GLU A 59 -8.14 -12.13 -9.39
C GLU A 59 -8.93 -11.39 -8.28
N GLN A 60 -9.80 -12.11 -7.56
CA GLN A 60 -10.54 -11.52 -6.44
C GLN A 60 -9.60 -11.01 -5.35
N ALA A 61 -8.55 -11.78 -5.03
CA ALA A 61 -7.58 -11.37 -4.01
C ALA A 61 -6.78 -10.12 -4.43
N LEU A 62 -6.50 -9.94 -5.72
CA LEU A 62 -5.85 -8.73 -6.24
C LEU A 62 -6.76 -7.50 -6.10
N ASP A 63 -8.05 -7.63 -6.46
CA ASP A 63 -9.03 -6.55 -6.35
C ASP A 63 -9.26 -6.14 -4.88
N ASP A 64 -9.46 -7.12 -3.99
CA ASP A 64 -9.63 -6.89 -2.55
C ASP A 64 -8.40 -6.17 -1.96
N SER A 65 -7.20 -6.59 -2.36
CA SER A 65 -5.94 -5.99 -1.90
C SER A 65 -5.79 -4.55 -2.39
N MET A 66 -6.11 -4.29 -3.67
CA MET A 66 -6.05 -2.93 -4.23
C MET A 66 -7.04 -1.99 -3.51
N TYR A 67 -8.26 -2.48 -3.25
CA TYR A 67 -9.25 -1.74 -2.48
C TYR A 67 -8.77 -1.41 -1.06
N ALA A 68 -8.22 -2.41 -0.36
CA ALA A 68 -7.70 -2.22 1.00
C ALA A 68 -6.55 -1.20 1.05
N LEU A 69 -5.64 -1.23 0.08
CA LEU A 69 -4.53 -0.26 0.00
C LEU A 69 -5.03 1.17 -0.24
N HIS A 70 -6.01 1.37 -1.13
CA HIS A 70 -6.62 2.69 -1.33
C HIS A 70 -7.33 3.21 -0.07
N ALA A 71 -8.02 2.33 0.66
CA ALA A 71 -8.66 2.67 1.92
C ALA A 71 -7.62 3.07 2.99
N LEU A 72 -6.53 2.30 3.11
CA LEU A 72 -5.42 2.60 4.02
C LEU A 72 -4.77 3.95 3.69
N GLN A 73 -4.46 4.19 2.42
CA GLN A 73 -3.86 5.46 1.97
C GLN A 73 -4.77 6.66 2.33
N SER A 74 -6.08 6.51 2.11
CA SER A 74 -7.06 7.55 2.41
C SER A 74 -7.20 7.81 3.91
N ALA A 75 -7.14 6.75 4.74
CA ALA A 75 -7.13 6.86 6.19
C ALA A 75 -5.85 7.55 6.70
N GLY A 76 -4.69 7.16 6.15
CA GLY A 76 -3.39 7.77 6.47
C GLY A 76 -3.34 9.27 6.16
N LYS A 77 -3.82 9.68 4.98
CA LYS A 77 -3.91 11.10 4.58
C LYS A 77 -4.77 11.90 5.55
N ARG A 78 -5.95 11.39 5.91
CA ARG A 78 -6.83 12.03 6.90
C ARG A 78 -6.14 12.23 8.25
N ASN A 79 -5.37 11.25 8.72
CA ASN A 79 -4.65 11.37 9.98
C ASN A 79 -3.53 12.41 9.92
N ALA A 80 -2.78 12.47 8.81
CA ALA A 80 -1.76 13.49 8.60
C ALA A 80 -2.36 14.90 8.56
N GLU A 81 -3.46 15.09 7.81
CA GLU A 81 -4.17 16.38 7.71
C GLU A 81 -4.77 16.86 9.03
N MET A 82 -5.16 15.95 9.94
CA MET A 82 -5.62 16.31 11.29
C MET A 82 -4.46 16.65 12.22
N GLY A 83 -3.32 15.96 12.09
CA GLY A 83 -2.11 16.25 12.87
C GLY A 83 -1.53 17.63 12.59
N GLU A 84 -1.51 18.06 11.32
CA GLU A 84 -1.04 19.40 10.93
C GLU A 84 -2.00 20.53 11.31
N ARG A 85 -3.30 20.26 11.43
CA ARG A 85 -4.33 21.25 11.74
C ARG A 85 -4.47 21.57 13.23
N ASN A 86 -3.57 21.09 14.10
CA ASN A 86 -3.57 21.40 15.53
C ASN A 86 -2.51 22.49 15.87
N PRO A 87 -2.83 23.80 15.74
CA PRO A 87 -1.92 24.89 16.08
C PRO A 87 -1.76 25.10 17.61
N GLN A 88 -2.50 24.38 18.46
CA GLN A 88 -2.47 24.56 19.91
C GLN A 88 -1.32 23.80 20.60
N ALA A 89 -0.82 22.69 20.02
CA ALA A 89 0.28 21.93 20.60
C ALA A 89 1.64 22.66 20.50
N ALA A 90 1.83 23.51 19.49
CA ALA A 90 3.09 24.24 19.25
C ALA A 90 3.28 25.49 20.14
N ARG A 91 2.27 25.88 20.94
CA ARG A 91 2.24 27.17 21.65
C ARG A 91 2.71 27.13 23.11
N HIS A 92 3.20 25.99 23.62
CA HIS A 92 3.58 25.86 25.04
C HIS A 92 5.07 26.02 25.38
N HIS A 93 5.90 26.51 24.45
CA HIS A 93 7.26 26.93 24.78
C HIS A 93 7.45 28.42 24.46
N ARG A 94 7.91 29.19 25.46
CA ARG A 94 8.28 30.64 25.45
C ARG A 94 7.11 31.55 25.89
N THR A 95 7.10 32.27 27.02
CA THR A 95 8.12 32.88 27.88
C THR A 95 7.61 32.95 29.33
N GLY A 96 8.37 32.41 30.29
CA GLY A 96 8.29 32.85 31.68
C GLY A 96 9.58 33.59 32.02
N THR A 97 9.53 34.91 32.04
CA THR A 97 10.56 35.77 32.63
C THR A 97 9.90 36.54 33.76
N TRP A 98 10.41 36.31 34.96
CA TRP A 98 10.06 36.97 36.22
C TRP A 98 10.31 38.47 36.17
#